data_AF-A0A845M6Q4-F1
#
_entry.id   AF-A0A845M6Q4-F1
#
_cell.length_a   1.000
_cell.length_b   1.000
_cell.length_c   1.000
_cell.angle_alpha   90.00
_cell.angle_beta   90.00
_cell.angle_gamma   90.00
#
_symmetry.space_group_name_H-M   'P 1'
#
loop_
_entity.id
_entity.type
_entity.pdbx_description
1 polymer ?
#
loop_
_entity_poly.entity_id
_entity_poly.type
_entity_poly.pdbx_seq_one_letter_code
_entity_poly.pdbx_strand_id
1 'polypeptide(L)' 'MTLDEFGRILGGLEPGQGAFMRHSSYEMLFPPGEPDQGARERAYKFAREHGCKIDNSSEQKFIWFYREN' A
#
# COMPACT_ATOMS: atom_id res chain seq x y z
N MET A 1 12.79 -0.36 4.06
CA MET A 1 11.97 -0.56 2.85
C MET A 1 11.84 0.78 2.15
N THR A 2 12.15 0.84 0.87
CA THR A 2 11.94 2.00 -0.02
C THR A 2 10.70 1.80 -0.90
N LEU A 3 10.24 2.85 -1.60
CA LEU A 3 9.16 2.72 -2.58
C LEU A 3 9.54 1.75 -3.71
N ASP A 4 10.78 1.77 -4.17
CA ASP A 4 11.25 0.86 -5.22
C ASP A 4 11.23 -0.60 -4.77
N GLU A 5 11.69 -0.88 -3.55
CA GLU A 5 11.65 -2.23 -2.97
C GLU A 5 10.20 -2.70 -2.81
N PHE A 6 9.32 -1.83 -2.33
CA PHE A 6 7.91 -2.16 -2.18
C PHE A 6 7.21 -2.35 -3.52
N GLY A 7 7.56 -1.55 -4.53
CA GLY A 7 7.04 -1.68 -5.89
C GLY A 7 7.39 -3.02 -6.53
N ARG A 8 8.62 -3.51 -6.31
CA ARG A 8 9.03 -4.86 -6.73
C ARG A 8 8.20 -5.95 -6.05
N ILE A 9 7.89 -5.81 -4.77
CA ILE A 9 7.03 -6.75 -4.04
C ILE A 9 5.63 -6.75 -4.66
N LEU A 10 5.01 -5.59 -4.86
CA LEU A 10 3.67 -5.49 -5.46
C LEU A 10 3.63 -6.01 -6.90
N GLY A 11 4.68 -5.74 -7.68
CA GLY A 11 4.80 -6.21 -9.06
C GLY A 11 4.79 -7.74 -9.18
N GLY A 12 5.36 -8.44 -8.19
CA GLY A 12 5.45 -9.91 -8.13
C GLY A 12 4.25 -10.61 -7.49
N LEU A 13 3.19 -9.89 -7.10
CA LEU A 13 1.97 -10.52 -6.57
C LEU A 13 1.18 -11.20 -7.69
N GLU A 14 0.80 -12.45 -7.50
CA GLU A 14 -0.18 -13.11 -8.37
C GLU A 14 -1.62 -12.62 -8.06
N PRO A 15 -2.58 -12.77 -8.99
CA PRO A 15 -3.99 -12.53 -8.71
C PRO A 15 -4.45 -13.24 -7.43
N GLY A 16 -5.15 -12.51 -6.57
CA GLY A 16 -5.62 -12.99 -5.26
C GLY A 16 -4.60 -12.87 -4.12
N GLN A 17 -3.36 -12.45 -4.39
CA GLN A 17 -2.35 -12.21 -3.36
C GLN A 17 -2.35 -10.75 -2.89
N GLY A 18 -1.72 -10.53 -1.72
CA GLY A 18 -1.48 -9.18 -1.23
C GLY A 18 -0.35 -9.09 -0.22
N ALA A 19 0.04 -7.84 0.06
CA ALA A 19 1.04 -7.46 1.03
C ALA A 19 0.43 -6.47 2.03
N PHE A 20 0.74 -6.64 3.30
CA PHE A 20 0.32 -5.75 4.37
C PHE A 20 1.49 -4.88 4.85
N MET A 21 1.18 -3.67 5.28
CA MET A 21 2.15 -2.71 5.77
C MET A 21 1.66 -2.03 7.03
N ARG A 22 2.47 -1.98 8.09
CA ARG A 22 2.15 -1.22 9.31
C ARG A 22 2.05 0.28 9.03
N HIS A 23 1.21 0.99 9.79
CA HIS A 23 1.11 2.46 9.67
C HIS A 23 2.46 3.17 9.80
N SER A 24 3.38 2.68 10.63
CA SER A 24 4.72 3.28 10.76
C SER A 24 5.54 3.16 9.47
N SER A 25 5.49 2.01 8.79
CA SER A 25 6.14 1.82 7.48
C SER A 25 5.43 2.61 6.38
N TYR A 26 4.10 2.71 6.48
CA TYR A 26 3.29 3.51 5.57
C TYR A 26 3.63 5.00 5.66
N GLU A 27 3.75 5.56 6.88
CA GLU A 27 4.18 6.95 7.11
C GLU A 27 5.57 7.22 6.53
N MET A 28 6.50 6.26 6.63
CA MET A 28 7.83 6.40 6.04
C MET A 28 7.80 6.47 4.50
N LEU A 29 6.92 5.70 3.85
CA LEU A 29 6.82 5.64 2.38
C LEU A 29 5.91 6.74 1.81
N PHE A 30 4.90 7.13 2.56
CA PHE A 30 3.87 8.11 2.17
C PHE A 30 3.66 9.12 3.30
N PRO A 31 4.67 9.95 3.65
CA PRO A 31 4.56 10.89 4.76
C PRO A 31 3.47 11.92 4.50
N PRO A 32 2.66 12.33 5.51
CA PRO A 32 2.79 12.02 6.93
C PRO A 32 2.07 10.73 7.39
N GLY A 33 1.60 9.88 6.49
CA GLY A 33 0.88 8.65 6.83
C GLY A 33 -0.60 8.86 7.18
N GLU A 34 -1.22 7.89 7.85
CA GLU A 34 -2.62 8.00 8.30
C GLU A 34 -2.76 8.99 9.46
N PRO A 35 -3.82 9.83 9.52
CA PRO A 35 -5.03 9.82 8.69
C PRO A 35 -4.98 10.79 7.49
N ASP A 36 -3.80 11.21 7.02
CA ASP A 36 -3.67 12.23 5.97
C ASP A 36 -4.22 11.76 4.62
N GLN A 37 -5.11 12.57 4.05
CA GLN A 37 -5.75 12.28 2.77
C GLN A 37 -4.75 12.31 1.60
N GLY A 38 -3.76 13.19 1.65
CA GLY A 38 -2.72 13.25 0.62
C GLY A 38 -1.84 11.99 0.61
N ALA A 39 -1.50 11.46 1.79
CA ALA A 39 -0.78 10.20 1.94
C ALA A 39 -1.57 9.05 1.31
N ARG A 40 -2.88 8.97 1.61
CA ARG A 40 -3.79 8.00 1.00
C ARG A 40 -3.78 8.09 -0.52
N GLU A 41 -3.95 9.28 -1.08
CA GLU A 41 -3.97 9.47 -2.53
C GLU A 41 -2.68 9.03 -3.21
N ARG A 42 -1.52 9.32 -2.61
CA ARG A 42 -0.22 8.84 -3.09
C ARG A 42 -0.12 7.31 -3.03
N ALA A 43 -0.57 6.70 -1.94
CA ALA A 43 -0.57 5.24 -1.80
C ALA A 43 -1.52 4.57 -2.80
N TYR A 44 -2.74 5.08 -2.98
CA TYR A 44 -3.69 4.57 -3.99
C TYR A 44 -3.16 4.73 -5.41
N LYS A 45 -2.47 5.83 -5.72
CA LYS A 45 -1.80 6.00 -7.01
C LYS A 45 -0.70 4.95 -7.19
N PHE A 46 0.18 4.81 -6.20
CA PHE A 46 1.27 3.83 -6.22
C PHE A 46 0.76 2.38 -6.37
N ALA A 47 -0.30 2.01 -5.65
CA ALA A 47 -0.92 0.70 -5.77
C ALA A 47 -1.42 0.44 -7.19
N ARG A 48 -2.14 1.41 -7.78
CA ARG A 48 -2.67 1.30 -9.15
C ARG A 48 -1.57 1.18 -10.20
N GLU A 49 -0.47 1.92 -10.04
CA GLU A 49 0.70 1.83 -10.93
C GLU A 49 1.33 0.42 -10.93
N HIS A 50 1.11 -0.37 -9.87
CA HIS A 50 1.58 -1.75 -9.74
C HIS A 50 0.47 -2.81 -9.93
N GLY A 51 -0.72 -2.40 -10.43
CA GLY A 51 -1.83 -3.32 -10.65
C GLY A 51 -2.45 -3.87 -9.35
N CYS A 52 -2.37 -3.09 -8.26
CA CYS A 52 -2.94 -3.42 -6.96
C CYS A 52 -4.02 -2.41 -6.56
N LYS A 53 -4.87 -2.84 -5.64
CA LYS A 53 -5.82 -2.02 -4.88
C LYS A 53 -5.40 -1.96 -3.42
N ILE A 54 -5.95 -0.99 -2.68
CA ILE A 54 -5.78 -0.91 -1.23
C ILE A 54 -7.12 -1.17 -0.57
N ASP A 55 -7.11 -2.08 0.41
CA ASP A 55 -8.16 -2.18 1.42
C ASP A 55 -7.64 -1.52 2.70
N ASN A 56 -8.30 -0.44 3.09
CA ASN A 56 -7.97 0.34 4.28
C ASN A 56 -9.11 0.18 5.29
N SER A 57 -9.14 -0.97 5.96
CA SER A 57 -10.03 -1.19 7.09
C SER A 57 -9.55 -0.35 8.26
N SER A 58 -10.31 0.69 8.61
CA SER A 58 -9.97 1.66 9.67
C SER A 58 -9.77 1.05 11.06
N GLU A 59 -10.15 -0.22 11.26
CA GLU A 59 -9.93 -0.95 12.51
C GLU A 59 -8.55 -1.64 12.57
N GLN A 60 -7.85 -1.77 11.44
CA GLN A 60 -6.56 -2.44 11.37
C GLN A 60 -5.43 -1.43 11.35
N LYS A 61 -4.36 -1.68 12.13
CA LYS A 61 -3.13 -0.86 12.15
C LYS A 61 -2.23 -1.11 10.92
N PHE A 62 -2.81 -1.62 9.84
CA PHE A 62 -2.12 -2.06 8.65
C PHE A 62 -2.90 -1.63 7.41
N ILE A 63 -2.16 -1.25 6.38
CA ILE A 63 -2.67 -0.99 5.04
C ILE A 63 -2.45 -2.24 4.20
N TRP A 64 -3.50 -2.78 3.57
CA TRP A 64 -3.41 -3.97 2.73
C TRP A 64 -3.43 -3.58 1.25
N PHE A 65 -2.37 -3.90 0.53
CA PHE A 65 -2.27 -3.83 -0.92
C PHE A 65 -2.51 -5.22 -1.53
N TYR A 66 -3.44 -5.35 -2.47
CA TYR A 66 -3.79 -6.65 -3.07
C TYR A 66 -3.98 -6.56 -4.58
N ARG A 67 -3.71 -7.66 -5.28
CA ARG A 67 -4.04 -7.82 -6.70
C ARG A 67 -5.35 -8.59 -6.80
N GLU A 68 -6.31 -8.06 -7.55
CA GLU A 68 -7.58 -8.73 -7.77
C GLU A 68 -7.40 -10.05 -8.54
N ASN A 69 -8.32 -10.99 -8.32
CA ASN A 69 -8.44 -12.24 -9.07
C ASN A 69 -8.81 -11.99 -10.54
#